data_AF-A0A7C6MPW3-F1
#
_entry.id   AF-A0A7C6MPW3-F1
#
_cell.length_a   1.000
_cell.length_b   1.000
_cell.length_c   1.000
_cell.angle_alpha   90.00
_cell.angle_beta   90.00
_cell.angle_gamma   90.00
#
_symmetry.space_group_name_H-M   'P 1'
#
loop_
_entity.id
_entity.type
_entity.pdbx_description
1 polymer ?
#
loop_
_entity_poly.entity_id
_entity_poly.type
_entity_poly.pdbx_seq_one_letter_code
_entity_poly.pdbx_strand_id
1 'polypeptide(L)' 'MVIKEIKTYYKDHIKPVSKGGKTQEGNLQTLCERCNLGKSNKL' A
#
# COMPACT_ATOMS: atom_id res chain seq x y z
N MET A 1 -7.72 -28.02 -11.04
CA MET A 1 -7.58 -27.05 -9.93
C MET A 1 -6.38 -26.18 -10.23
N VAL A 2 -6.58 -25.09 -10.99
CA VAL A 2 -5.53 -24.09 -11.20
C VAL A 2 -5.38 -23.32 -9.90
N ILE A 3 -4.17 -23.40 -9.35
CA ILE A 3 -3.67 -22.65 -8.20
C ILE A 3 -3.98 -21.17 -8.45
N LYS A 4 -5.06 -20.65 -7.84
CA LYS A 4 -5.35 -19.21 -7.85
C LYS A 4 -4.18 -18.55 -7.14
N GLU A 5 -3.38 -17.77 -7.87
CA GLU A 5 -2.28 -16.98 -7.33
C GLU A 5 -2.72 -16.29 -6.03
N ILE A 6 -2.10 -16.63 -4.90
CA ILE A 6 -2.34 -15.97 -3.62
C ILE A 6 -1.86 -14.52 -3.80
N LYS A 7 -2.81 -13.60 -3.97
CA LYS A 7 -2.51 -12.19 -4.20
C LYS A 7 -2.40 -11.48 -2.85
N THR A 8 -1.17 -11.22 -2.41
CA THR A 8 -0.91 -10.50 -1.16
C THR A 8 -1.16 -9.01 -1.34
N TYR A 9 -1.96 -8.44 -0.44
CA TYR A 9 -2.27 -7.02 -0.39
C TYR A 9 -1.78 -6.41 0.92
N TYR A 10 -1.35 -5.15 0.86
CA TYR A 10 -0.78 -4.39 1.97
C TYR A 10 -1.60 -3.14 2.21
N LYS A 11 -1.74 -2.77 3.48
CA LYS A 11 -2.29 -1.48 3.87
C LYS A 11 -1.16 -0.46 3.90
N ASP A 12 -1.28 0.60 3.13
CA ASP A 12 -0.26 1.64 2.97
C ASP A 12 -0.84 3.04 3.17
N HIS A 13 0.02 4.00 3.50
CA HIS A 13 -0.40 5.40 3.63
C HIS A 13 -0.34 6.14 2.30
N ILE A 14 -1.43 6.78 1.88
CA ILE A 14 -1.47 7.61 0.66
C ILE A 14 -0.38 8.69 0.70
N LYS A 15 -0.40 9.52 1.75
CA LYS A 15 0.70 10.40 2.14
C LYS A 15 1.64 9.63 3.07
N PRO A 16 2.93 9.45 2.73
CA PRO A 16 3.89 8.72 3.57
C PRO A 16 4.03 9.33 4.96
N VAL A 17 4.28 8.46 5.95
CA VAL A 17 4.58 8.86 7.34
C VAL A 17 5.76 9.82 7.39
N SER A 18 6.81 9.59 6.59
CA SER A 18 7.99 10.46 6.50
C SER A 18 7.70 11.89 6.01
N LYS A 19 6.53 12.12 5.40
CA LYS A 19 6.06 13.45 4.97
C LYS A 19 4.94 13.99 5.87
N GLY A 20 4.69 13.36 7.02
CA GLY A 20 3.65 13.75 7.97
C GLY A 20 2.26 13.19 7.66
N GLY A 21 2.17 12.08 6.92
CA GLY A 21 0.91 11.33 6.77
C GLY A 21 0.51 10.64 8.08
N LYS A 22 -0.79 10.65 8.39
CA LYS A 22 -1.36 10.05 9.61
C LYS A 22 -2.03 8.71 9.32
N THR A 23 -2.11 7.83 10.31
CA THR A 23 -2.90 6.58 10.23
C THR A 23 -4.37 6.89 10.50
N GLN A 24 -5.07 7.31 9.46
CA GLN A 24 -6.50 7.61 9.47
C GLN A 24 -7.13 7.08 8.18
N GLU A 25 -8.42 6.71 8.19
CA GLU A 25 -9.05 6.03 7.05
C GLU A 25 -8.86 6.76 5.72
N GLY A 26 -8.99 8.09 5.70
CA GLY A 26 -8.78 8.90 4.50
C GLY A 26 -7.33 8.98 3.98
N ASN A 27 -6.36 8.44 4.72
CA ASN A 27 -4.96 8.36 4.31
C ASN A 27 -4.47 6.91 4.17
N LEU A 28 -5.35 5.91 4.26
CA LEU A 28 -5.00 4.50 4.09
C LEU A 28 -5.54 3.97 2.76
N GLN A 29 -4.74 3.17 2.08
CA GLN A 29 -5.10 2.50 0.84
C GLN A 29 -4.62 1.05 0.85
N THR A 30 -5.20 0.21 0.00
CA THR A 30 -4.79 -1.18 -0.18
C THR A 30 -4.01 -1.32 -1.48
N LEU A 31 -2.76 -1.77 -1.39
CA LEU A 31 -1.86 -1.92 -2.53
C LEU A 31 -1.42 -3.37 -2.69
N CYS A 32 -1.18 -3.78 -3.93
CA CYS A 32 -0.46 -5.03 -4.20
C CYS A 32 1.01 -4.90 -3.76
N GLU A 33 1.73 -6.01 -3.56
CA GLU A 33 3.16 -5.98 -3.21
C GLU A 33 3.99 -5.08 -4.13
N ARG A 34 3.91 -5.32 -5.45
CA ARG A 34 4.65 -4.55 -6.47
C ARG A 34 4.28 -3.06 -6.45
N CYS A 35 3.01 -2.78 -6.21
CA CYS A 35 2.45 -1.43 -6.13
C CYS A 35 3.02 -0.70 -4.91
N ASN A 36 3.05 -1.38 -3.77
CA ASN A 36 3.59 -0.86 -2.51
C ASN A 36 5.09 -0.57 -2.63
N LEU A 37 5.86 -1.52 -3.19
CA LEU A 37 7.30 -1.36 -3.45
C LEU A 37 7.59 -0.18 -4.41
N GLY A 38 6.77 -0.01 -5.45
CA GLY A 38 6.93 1.06 -6.43
C GLY A 38 6.61 2.47 -5.91
N LYS A 39 5.67 2.57 -4.96
CA LYS A 39 5.22 3.85 -4.38
C LYS A 39 6.30 4.50 -3.52
N SER A 40 6.94 3.76 -2.62
CA SER A 40 7.97 4.28 -1.71
C SER A 40 7.51 5.58 -1.02
N ASN A 41 8.35 6.61 -0.97
CA ASN A 41 8.06 7.95 -0.45
C ASN A 41 7.79 9.00 -1.53
N LYS A 42 7.42 8.60 -2.76
CA LYS A 42 7.36 9.51 -3.92
C LYS A 42 6.21 10.51 -3.88
N LEU A 43 5.09 10.15 -3.26
CA LEU A 43 3.95 11.04 -2.97
C LEU A 43 4.23 11.88 -1.73
#